data_AF-A0AAX3XGX2-F1
#
_entry.id   AF-A0AAX3XGX2-F1
#
_cell.length_a   1.000
_cell.length_b   1.000
_cell.length_c   1.000
_cell.angle_alpha   90.00
_cell.angle_beta   90.00
_cell.angle_gamma   90.00
#
_symmetry.space_group_name_H-M   'P 1'
#
loop_
_entity.id
_entity.type
_entity.pdbx_description
1 polymer ?
#
loop_
_entity_poly.entity_id
_entity_poly.type
_entity_poly.pdbx_seq_one_letter_code
_entity_poly.pdbx_strand_id
1 'polypeptide(L)'
;MCKKLKSISLVASLIAVFAFSSSALASEQSELAQAVKQLQAAKQSLQRAQAQARNVPTNRFYFDYRQAYADINVVAAGINHFLNNDRAQPRQPAQLQSLDGDYLQQNKTAR
;
A
#
# COMPACT_ATOMS: atom_id res chain seq x y z
N MET A 1 23.04 29.05 -21.08
CA MET A 1 23.08 27.57 -20.99
C MET A 1 22.91 27.04 -19.55
N CYS A 2 22.24 27.75 -18.62
CA CYS A 2 22.22 27.39 -17.19
C CYS A 2 20.94 26.70 -16.68
N LYS A 3 20.02 26.28 -17.56
CA LYS A 3 18.74 25.65 -17.16
C LYS A 3 18.81 24.12 -16.98
N LYS A 4 19.74 23.44 -17.68
CA LYS A 4 19.92 21.98 -17.59
C LYS A 4 20.54 21.53 -16.26
N LEU A 5 21.40 22.36 -15.67
CA LEU A 5 22.08 22.02 -14.42
C LEU A 5 21.14 22.05 -13.19
N LYS A 6 20.16 22.96 -13.19
CA LYS A 6 19.13 23.05 -12.13
C LYS A 6 18.11 21.91 -12.19
N SER A 7 17.77 21.45 -13.40
CA SER A 7 16.84 20.33 -13.59
C SER A 7 17.47 19.00 -13.19
N ILE A 8 18.73 18.75 -13.54
CA ILE A 8 19.46 17.53 -13.12
C ILE A 8 19.58 17.45 -11.59
N SER A 9 19.83 18.58 -10.91
CA SER A 9 19.87 18.64 -9.44
C SER A 9 18.51 18.29 -8.80
N LEU A 10 17.40 18.71 -9.41
CA LEU A 10 16.05 18.37 -8.94
C LEU A 10 15.73 16.88 -9.14
N VAL A 11 16.10 16.29 -10.28
CA VAL A 11 15.88 14.84 -10.51
C VAL A 11 16.77 14.00 -9.60
N ALA A 12 18.03 14.42 -9.39
CA ALA A 12 18.94 13.75 -8.47
C ALA A 12 18.45 13.83 -7.01
N SER A 13 17.87 14.96 -6.59
CA SER A 13 17.23 15.11 -5.27
C SER A 13 15.99 14.21 -5.14
N LEU A 14 15.18 14.06 -6.20
CA LEU A 14 14.02 13.18 -6.21
C LEU A 14 14.41 11.69 -6.15
N ILE A 15 15.48 11.30 -6.86
CA ILE A 15 16.04 9.94 -6.79
C ILE A 15 16.66 9.68 -5.42
N ALA A 16 17.32 10.68 -4.82
CA ALA A 16 17.85 10.57 -3.46
C ALA A 16 16.74 10.38 -2.42
N VAL A 17 15.59 11.05 -2.56
CA VAL A 17 14.41 10.83 -1.69
C VAL A 17 13.86 9.41 -1.85
N PHE A 18 13.88 8.85 -3.06
CA PHE A 18 13.50 7.45 -3.29
C PHE A 18 14.54 6.45 -2.75
N ALA A 19 15.83 6.77 -2.83
CA ALA A 19 16.92 5.91 -2.39
C ALA A 19 17.16 5.94 -0.86
N PHE A 20 16.72 6.99 -0.16
CA PHE A 20 16.91 7.14 1.30
C PHE A 20 15.74 6.61 2.16
N SER A 21 14.82 5.82 1.59
CA SER A 21 13.92 5.00 2.40
C SER A 21 14.68 3.79 2.97
N SER A 22 15.77 4.07 3.70
CA SER A 22 16.47 3.09 4.51
C SER A 22 15.52 2.67 5.62
N SER A 23 15.17 1.39 5.60
CA SER A 23 14.39 0.65 6.59
C SER A 23 15.10 0.62 7.96
N ALA A 24 15.15 1.76 8.64
CA ALA A 24 15.48 1.82 10.04
C ALA A 24 14.24 1.39 10.84
N LEU A 25 14.12 0.08 11.10
CA LEU A 25 13.24 -0.53 12.10
C LEU A 25 11.76 -0.06 12.05
N ALA A 26 11.19 -0.03 10.86
CA ALA A 26 9.76 0.18 10.68
C ALA A 26 9.08 -1.19 10.72
N SER A 27 8.01 -1.38 11.51
CA SER A 27 7.23 -2.63 11.49
C SER A 27 6.68 -2.86 10.07
N GLU A 28 6.43 -4.11 9.67
CA GLU A 28 5.83 -4.46 8.38
C GLU A 28 4.60 -3.59 8.06
N GLN A 29 3.74 -3.34 9.05
CA GLN A 29 2.57 -2.48 8.92
C GLN A 29 2.93 -1.04 8.50
N SER A 30 4.00 -0.49 9.06
CA SER A 30 4.45 0.86 8.74
C SER A 30 5.08 0.96 7.35
N GLU A 31 5.78 -0.08 6.89
CA GLU A 31 6.32 -0.17 5.53
C GLU A 31 5.18 -0.30 4.50
N LEU A 32 4.19 -1.14 4.76
CA LEU A 32 3.00 -1.26 3.92
C LEU A 32 2.18 0.04 3.88
N ALA A 33 2.06 0.74 5.00
CA ALA A 33 1.42 2.06 5.03
C ALA A 33 2.19 3.10 4.21
N GLN A 34 3.52 3.03 4.18
CA GLN A 34 4.35 3.86 3.30
C GLN A 34 4.15 3.49 1.83
N ALA A 35 4.09 2.21 1.49
CA ALA A 35 3.82 1.75 0.13
C ALA A 35 2.47 2.30 -0.40
N VAL A 36 1.42 2.30 0.43
CA VAL A 36 0.13 2.92 0.06
C VAL A 36 0.30 4.42 -0.25
N LYS A 37 1.07 5.16 0.55
CA LYS A 37 1.34 6.59 0.30
C LYS A 37 2.09 6.80 -1.01
N GLN A 38 3.09 5.96 -1.31
CA GLN A 38 3.84 6.02 -2.56
C GLN A 38 2.94 5.73 -3.78
N LEU A 39 2.02 4.77 -3.67
CA LEU A 39 1.01 4.50 -4.71
C LEU A 39 0.09 5.71 -4.96
N GLN A 40 -0.31 6.43 -3.90
CA GLN A 40 -1.09 7.67 -4.07
C GLN A 40 -0.27 8.78 -4.73
N ALA A 41 1.01 8.94 -4.35
CA ALA A 41 1.91 9.90 -4.99
C ALA A 41 2.13 9.57 -6.48
N ALA A 42 2.26 8.29 -6.82
CA ALA A 42 2.36 7.82 -8.20
C ALA A 42 1.07 8.14 -8.99
N LYS A 43 -0.11 7.88 -8.42
CA LYS A 43 -1.41 8.25 -9.01
C LYS A 43 -1.50 9.74 -9.32
N GLN A 44 -1.10 10.60 -8.39
CA GLN A 44 -1.07 12.05 -8.60
C GLN A 44 -0.08 12.46 -9.70
N SER A 45 1.07 11.78 -9.80
CA SER A 45 2.02 11.99 -10.89
C SER A 45 1.41 11.63 -12.25
N LEU A 46 0.72 10.49 -12.33
CA LEU A 46 0.00 10.06 -13.53
C LEU A 46 -1.11 11.06 -13.93
N GLN A 47 -1.85 11.62 -12.97
CA GLN A 47 -2.85 12.66 -13.25
C GLN A 47 -2.22 13.90 -13.90
N ARG A 48 -1.08 14.36 -13.39
CA ARG A 48 -0.34 15.48 -13.98
C ARG A 48 0.18 15.12 -15.38
N ALA A 49 0.70 13.91 -15.57
CA ALA A 49 1.16 13.45 -16.88
C ALA A 49 -0.01 13.37 -17.88
N GLN A 50 -1.18 12.87 -17.47
CA GLN A 50 -2.37 12.81 -18.30
C GLN A 50 -2.85 14.20 -18.72
N ALA A 51 -2.83 15.19 -17.81
CA ALA A 51 -3.17 16.57 -18.12
C ALA A 51 -2.21 17.20 -19.13
N GLN A 52 -0.91 16.87 -19.05
CA GLN A 52 0.10 17.33 -20.00
C GLN A 52 -0.05 16.65 -21.37
N ALA A 53 -0.35 15.35 -21.39
CA ALA A 53 -0.51 14.58 -22.63
C ALA A 53 -1.65 15.11 -23.52
N ARG A 54 -2.68 15.73 -22.94
CA ARG A 54 -3.76 16.39 -23.70
C ARG A 54 -3.29 17.55 -24.58
N ASN A 55 -2.14 18.15 -24.26
CA ASN A 55 -1.57 19.28 -24.99
C ASN A 55 -0.51 18.86 -26.01
N VAL A 56 -0.23 17.56 -26.15
CA VAL A 56 0.78 17.03 -27.07
C VAL A 56 0.09 16.60 -28.37
N PRO A 57 0.62 16.96 -29.56
CA PRO A 57 0.09 16.49 -30.83
C PRO A 57 0.02 14.96 -30.89
N THR A 58 -1.02 14.44 -31.51
CA THR A 58 -1.39 13.01 -31.49
C THR A 58 -0.22 12.12 -31.93
N ASN A 59 0.35 11.37 -30.98
CA ASN A 59 1.29 10.30 -31.27
C ASN A 59 0.54 8.98 -31.50
N ARG A 60 1.11 8.07 -32.30
CA ARG A 60 0.50 6.76 -32.61
C ARG A 60 0.43 5.84 -31.39
N PHE A 61 1.28 6.07 -30.39
CA PHE A 61 1.28 5.37 -29.11
C PHE A 61 0.82 6.30 -28.00
N TYR A 62 -0.10 5.81 -27.17
CA TYR A 62 -0.59 6.51 -25.99
C TYR A 62 -0.48 5.60 -24.77
N PHE A 63 -0.28 6.21 -23.60
CA PHE A 63 -0.29 5.49 -22.33
C PHE A 63 -1.73 5.30 -21.86
N ASP A 64 -2.12 4.07 -21.50
CA ASP A 64 -3.45 3.80 -20.93
C ASP A 64 -3.49 4.19 -19.45
N TYR A 65 -3.85 5.45 -19.21
CA TYR A 65 -4.04 5.96 -17.85
C TYR A 65 -5.16 5.24 -17.09
N ARG A 66 -6.21 4.75 -17.78
CA ARG A 66 -7.34 4.11 -17.10
C ARG A 66 -6.90 2.79 -16.49
N GLN A 67 -6.14 2.00 -17.24
CA GLN A 67 -5.57 0.75 -16.74
C GLN A 67 -4.60 1.01 -15.59
N ALA A 68 -3.68 1.96 -15.74
CA ALA A 68 -2.73 2.30 -14.68
C ALA A 68 -3.42 2.75 -13.37
N TYR A 69 -4.51 3.52 -13.45
CA TYR A 69 -5.29 3.88 -12.27
C TYR A 69 -6.00 2.68 -11.64
N ALA A 70 -6.52 1.75 -12.46
CA ALA A 70 -7.14 0.53 -11.96
C ALA A 70 -6.13 -0.33 -11.20
N ASP A 71 -4.94 -0.53 -11.76
CA ASP A 71 -3.88 -1.34 -11.16
C ASP A 71 -3.42 -0.75 -9.82
N ILE A 72 -3.19 0.57 -9.75
CA ILE A 72 -2.85 1.25 -8.50
C ILE A 72 -3.95 1.04 -7.44
N ASN A 73 -5.22 1.14 -7.83
CA ASN A 73 -6.33 0.96 -6.89
C ASN A 73 -6.42 -0.50 -6.41
N VAL A 74 -6.20 -1.49 -7.28
CA VAL A 74 -6.20 -2.92 -6.94
C VAL A 74 -5.10 -3.21 -5.91
N VAL A 75 -3.87 -2.75 -6.15
CA VAL A 75 -2.76 -2.98 -5.21
C VAL A 75 -2.99 -2.27 -3.88
N ALA A 76 -3.42 -1.00 -3.92
CA ALA A 76 -3.73 -0.26 -2.70
C ALA A 76 -4.87 -0.90 -1.89
N ALA A 77 -5.90 -1.44 -2.56
CA ALA A 77 -6.99 -2.17 -1.91
C ALA A 77 -6.49 -3.47 -1.25
N GLY A 78 -5.62 -4.23 -1.92
CA GLY A 78 -5.02 -5.44 -1.37
C GLY A 78 -4.21 -5.18 -0.09
N ILE A 79 -3.36 -4.14 -0.11
CA ILE A 79 -2.57 -3.75 1.06
C ILE A 79 -3.48 -3.28 2.21
N ASN A 80 -4.48 -2.44 1.93
CA ASN A 80 -5.43 -2.00 2.95
C ASN A 80 -6.25 -3.16 3.52
N HIS A 81 -6.61 -4.15 2.70
CA HIS A 81 -7.31 -5.33 3.18
C HIS A 81 -6.44 -6.11 4.19
N PHE A 82 -5.17 -6.34 3.86
CA PHE A 82 -4.23 -7.01 4.75
C PHE A 82 -4.04 -6.26 6.08
N LEU A 83 -3.75 -4.95 6.01
CA LEU A 83 -3.56 -4.10 7.19
C LEU A 83 -4.79 -4.07 8.13
N ASN A 84 -6.00 -4.24 7.58
CA ASN A 84 -7.23 -4.24 8.35
C ASN A 84 -7.62 -5.64 8.88
N ASN A 85 -7.09 -6.72 8.31
CA ASN A 85 -7.48 -8.08 8.68
C ASN A 85 -6.88 -8.51 10.03
N ASP A 86 -5.65 -8.07 10.35
CA ASP A 86 -5.02 -8.29 11.67
C ASP A 86 -5.81 -7.70 12.86
N ARG A 87 -6.77 -6.79 12.60
CA ARG A 87 -7.63 -6.17 13.63
C ARG A 87 -9.07 -6.70 13.66
N ALA A 88 -9.37 -7.76 12.91
CA ALA A 88 -10.67 -8.40 12.97
C ALA A 88 -10.72 -9.39 14.15
N GLN A 89 -11.11 -8.92 15.34
CA GLN A 89 -11.72 -9.85 16.29
C GLN A 89 -12.89 -10.55 15.59
N PRO A 90 -13.13 -11.86 15.84
CA PRO A 90 -14.23 -12.58 15.23
C PRO A 90 -15.53 -11.80 15.44
N ARG A 91 -16.16 -11.32 14.35
CA ARG A 91 -17.39 -10.52 14.44
C ARG A 91 -18.58 -11.34 14.98
N GLN A 92 -18.42 -12.66 15.02
CA GLN A 92 -19.39 -13.60 15.57
C GLN A 92 -18.66 -14.56 16.52
N PRO A 93 -18.37 -14.13 17.77
CA PRO A 93 -17.82 -15.04 18.77
C PRO A 93 -18.77 -16.20 19.06
N ALA A 94 -20.08 -16.05 18.80
CA ALA A 94 -21.09 -17.10 18.92
C ALA A 94 -21.05 -18.18 17.81
N GLN A 95 -20.27 -17.99 16.72
CA GLN A 95 -20.01 -19.03 15.71
C GLN A 95 -18.72 -19.81 15.99
N LEU A 96 -17.90 -19.36 16.93
CA LEU A 96 -16.96 -20.25 17.58
C LEU A 96 -17.85 -21.20 18.38
N GLN A 97 -17.98 -22.45 17.93
CA GLN A 97 -18.56 -23.52 18.75
C GLN A 97 -18.04 -23.33 20.17
N SER A 98 -18.94 -23.31 21.16
CA SER A 98 -18.55 -23.24 22.56
C SER A 98 -17.45 -24.28 22.75
N LEU A 99 -16.26 -23.82 23.09
CA LEU A 99 -15.18 -24.69 23.55
C LEU A 99 -15.60 -25.17 24.95
N ASP A 100 -16.60 -26.05 25.00
CA ASP A 100 -16.96 -26.82 26.18
C ASP A 100 -15.88 -27.88 26.37
N GLY A 101 -14.74 -27.44 26.91
CA GLY A 101 -13.78 -28.35 27.50
C GLY A 101 -14.15 -28.56 28.95
N ASP A 102 -14.49 -29.80 29.31
CA ASP A 102 -14.67 -30.24 30.70
C ASP A 102 -13.32 -30.34 31.42
N TYR A 103 -12.63 -29.21 31.56
CA TYR A 103 -11.34 -29.10 32.25
C TYR A 103 -11.44 -29.27 33.78
N LEU A 104 -12.65 -29.47 34.32
CA LEU A 104 -12.92 -29.59 35.76
C LEU A 104 -13.23 -31.02 36.23
N GLN A 105 -13.24 -32.02 35.35
CA GLN A 105 -13.69 -33.38 35.72
C GLN A 105 -12.64 -34.21 36.49
N GLN A 106 -11.47 -33.66 36.82
CA GLN A 106 -10.36 -34.43 37.38
C GLN A 106 -10.30 -34.55 38.92
N ASN A 107 -11.36 -34.18 39.65
CA ASN A 107 -11.34 -34.22 41.14
C ASN A 107 -12.09 -35.40 41.78
N LYS A 108 -12.90 -36.18 41.05
CA LYS A 108 -13.86 -37.11 41.69
C LYS A 108 -13.55 -38.60 41.53
N THR A 109 -12.28 -39.01 41.65
CA THR A 109 -11.97 -40.44 41.90
C THR A 109 -10.77 -40.60 42.82
N ALA A 110 -10.98 -40.36 44.11
CA ALA A 110 -10.19 -40.99 45.17
C ALA A 110 -11.18 -41.34 46.28
N ARG A 111 -11.59 -42.62 46.30
CA ARG A 111 -12.33 -43.22 47.40
C ARG A 111 -11.37 -44.11 48.18
#